data_AF-A0A353Z4D7-F1
#
_entry.id   AF-A0A353Z4D7-F1
#
_cell.length_a   1.000
_cell.length_b   1.000
_cell.length_c   1.000
_cell.angle_alpha   90.00
_cell.angle_beta   90.00
_cell.angle_gamma   90.00
#
_symmetry.space_group_name_H-M   'P 1'
#
loop_
_entity.id
_entity.type
_entity.pdbx_description
1 polymer ?
#
loop_
_entity_poly.entity_id
_entity_poly.type
_entity_poly.pdbx_seq_one_letter_code
_entity_poly.pdbx_strand_id
1 'polypeptide(L)' 'MIKTTQNRYNGIIVEEKHLPDSKADFITEVIQLIKSFKNEKLLWIKIPIEKSEFIPELKKFNFEFHHCNDNIL' A
#
# COMPACT_ATOMS: atom_id res chain seq x y z
N MET A 1 -5.94 -2.34 -10.45
CA MET A 1 -6.50 -1.13 -9.82
C MET A 1 -6.72 -1.35 -8.34
N ILE A 2 -5.81 -0.79 -7.55
CA ILE A 2 -5.81 -0.71 -6.10
C ILE A 2 -7.13 -0.11 -5.64
N LYS A 3 -7.77 -0.78 -4.70
CA LYS A 3 -8.91 -0.25 -3.97
C LYS A 3 -8.51 0.14 -2.57
N THR A 4 -9.19 1.15 -2.07
CA THR A 4 -8.92 1.72 -0.76
C THR A 4 -10.19 1.88 0.05
N THR A 5 -10.02 1.82 1.37
CA THR A 5 -11.05 2.21 2.34
C THR A 5 -10.48 3.29 3.24
N GLN A 6 -11.35 4.18 3.73
CA GLN A 6 -10.98 5.21 4.68
C GLN A 6 -11.34 4.78 6.10
N ASN A 7 -10.41 4.93 7.04
CA ASN A 7 -10.66 4.71 8.45
C ASN A 7 -11.22 5.97 9.13
N ARG A 8 -11.70 5.82 10.37
CA ARG A 8 -12.28 6.93 11.17
C ARG A 8 -11.32 8.07 11.51
N TYR A 9 -10.03 7.94 11.20
CA TYR A 9 -8.97 8.91 11.52
C TYR A 9 -8.39 9.60 10.28
N ASN A 10 -9.10 9.55 9.14
CA ASN A 10 -8.64 10.10 7.85
C ASN A 10 -7.37 9.42 7.31
N GLY A 11 -7.17 8.14 7.67
CA GLY A 11 -6.17 7.28 7.07
C GLY A 11 -6.78 6.41 5.98
N ILE A 12 -6.01 6.14 4.94
CA ILE A 12 -6.39 5.28 3.82
C ILE A 12 -5.77 3.90 4.02
N ILE A 13 -6.52 2.85 3.75
CA ILE A 13 -6.08 1.46 3.82
C ILE A 13 -6.26 0.83 2.44
N VAL A 14 -5.17 0.35 1.85
CA VAL A 14 -5.20 -0.44 0.61
C VAL A 14 -5.70 -1.84 0.91
N GLU A 15 -6.66 -2.31 0.10
CA GLU A 15 -7.18 -3.66 0.18
C GLU A 15 -6.21 -4.65 -0.47
N GLU A 16 -5.62 -5.55 0.33
CA GLU A 16 -4.64 -6.56 -0.11
C GLU A 16 -5.10 -7.41 -1.30
N LYS A 17 -6.40 -7.77 -1.34
CA LYS A 17 -7.00 -8.58 -2.42
C LYS A 17 -7.07 -7.88 -3.78
N HIS A 18 -6.82 -6.57 -3.81
CA HIS A 18 -6.84 -5.74 -5.02
C HIS A 18 -5.44 -5.22 -5.40
N LEU A 19 -4.38 -5.78 -4.81
CA LEU A 19 -3.01 -5.50 -5.21
C LEU A 19 -2.77 -6.03 -6.63
N PRO A 20 -2.15 -5.24 -7.53
CA PRO A 20 -1.70 -5.70 -8.84
C PRO A 20 -0.77 -6.90 -8.74
N ASP A 21 -0.65 -7.65 -9.83
CA ASP A 21 0.25 -8.81 -9.92
C ASP A 21 1.63 -8.43 -10.44
N SER A 22 1.73 -7.32 -11.18
CA SER A 22 3.02 -6.82 -11.66
C SER A 22 3.56 -5.70 -10.78
N LYS A 23 4.87 -5.71 -10.57
CA LYS A 23 5.58 -4.63 -9.87
C LYS A 23 5.39 -3.26 -10.57
N ALA A 24 5.38 -3.24 -11.89
CA ALA A 24 5.23 -2.00 -12.67
C ALA A 24 3.85 -1.36 -12.45
N ASP A 25 2.79 -2.17 -12.47
CA ASP A 25 1.43 -1.70 -12.23
C ASP A 25 1.27 -1.27 -10.77
N PHE A 26 1.80 -2.04 -9.83
CA PHE A 26 1.79 -1.68 -8.41
C PHE A 26 2.43 -0.31 -8.16
N ILE A 27 3.64 -0.06 -8.68
CA ILE A 27 4.32 1.23 -8.52
C ILE A 27 3.50 2.35 -9.16
N THR A 28 2.99 2.15 -10.37
CA THR A 28 2.21 3.15 -11.10
C THR A 28 0.97 3.56 -10.31
N GLU A 29 0.22 2.57 -9.82
CA GLU A 29 -1.01 2.80 -9.07
C GLU A 29 -0.74 3.40 -7.69
N VAL A 30 0.32 2.98 -6.98
CA VAL A 30 0.72 3.60 -5.69
C VAL A 30 1.13 5.06 -5.86
N ILE A 31 1.89 5.41 -6.91
CA ILE A 31 2.26 6.80 -7.20
C ILE A 31 1.00 7.64 -7.46
N GLN A 32 0.06 7.12 -8.25
CA GLN A 32 -1.21 7.80 -8.51
C GLN A 32 -2.02 7.99 -7.23
N LEU A 33 -2.08 6.96 -6.38
CA LEU A 33 -2.76 7.03 -5.09
C LEU A 33 -2.15 8.10 -4.19
N ILE A 34 -0.83 8.12 -4.01
CA ILE A 34 -0.14 9.14 -3.20
C ILE A 34 -0.41 10.55 -3.74
N LYS A 35 -0.38 10.74 -5.07
CA LYS A 35 -0.68 12.04 -5.69
C LYS A 35 -2.13 12.50 -5.48
N SER A 36 -3.05 11.56 -5.25
CA SER A 36 -4.45 11.89 -4.96
C SER A 36 -4.67 12.38 -3.52
N PHE A 37 -3.68 12.20 -2.64
CA PHE A 37 -3.79 12.62 -1.24
C PHE A 37 -3.78 14.14 -1.16
N LYS A 38 -4.75 14.69 -0.45
CA LYS A 38 -4.86 16.12 -0.15
C LYS A 38 -4.71 16.38 1.34
N ASN A 39 -5.52 15.69 2.16
CA ASN A 39 -5.65 15.96 3.60
C ASN A 39 -5.52 14.68 4.45
N GLU A 40 -5.35 13.53 3.80
CA GLU A 40 -5.20 12.21 4.41
C GLU A 40 -3.93 12.18 5.27
N LYS A 41 -4.06 11.62 6.47
CA LYS A 41 -2.97 11.63 7.45
C LYS A 41 -2.00 10.47 7.26
N LEU A 42 -2.47 9.36 6.70
CA LEU A 42 -1.67 8.14 6.58
C LEU A 42 -2.18 7.23 5.46
N LEU A 43 -1.25 6.46 4.87
CA LEU A 43 -1.53 5.37 3.94
C LEU A 43 -1.02 4.06 4.53
N TRP A 44 -1.93 3.11 4.72
CA TRP A 44 -1.65 1.75 5.13
C TRP A 44 -1.73 0.82 3.93
N ILE A 45 -0.73 -0.02 3.75
CA ILE A 45 -0.73 -1.05 2.71
C ILE A 45 -0.36 -2.36 3.39
N LYS A 46 -1.27 -3.34 3.32
CA LYS A 46 -1.00 -4.70 3.74
C LYS A 46 -0.50 -5.48 2.54
N ILE A 47 0.67 -6.10 2.68
CA ILE A 47 1.33 -6.88 1.64
C ILE A 47 1.29 -8.35 2.07
N PRO A 48 0.54 -9.21 1.36
CA PRO A 48 0.66 -10.65 1.51
C PRO A 48 2.11 -11.10 1.28
N ILE A 49 2.57 -12.12 2.00
CA ILE A 49 3.97 -12.59 1.93
C ILE A 49 4.38 -12.97 0.50
N GLU A 50 3.43 -13.47 -0.31
CA GLU A 50 3.62 -13.85 -1.71
C GLU A 50 3.92 -12.64 -2.60
N LYS A 51 3.52 -11.43 -2.17
CA LYS A 51 3.77 -10.16 -2.87
C LYS A 51 4.85 -9.31 -2.19
N SER A 52 5.67 -9.92 -1.33
CA SER A 52 6.77 -9.25 -0.61
C SER A 52 7.78 -8.55 -1.54
N GLU A 53 7.84 -8.91 -2.83
CA GLU A 53 8.63 -8.22 -3.85
C GLU A 53 8.29 -6.73 -4.05
N PHE A 54 7.12 -6.29 -3.55
CA PHE A 54 6.68 -4.89 -3.55
C PHE A 54 7.31 -4.05 -2.44
N ILE A 55 7.78 -4.68 -1.36
CA ILE A 55 8.35 -3.99 -0.19
C ILE A 55 9.54 -3.09 -0.56
N PRO A 56 10.55 -3.55 -1.33
CA PRO A 56 11.66 -2.68 -1.74
C PRO A 56 11.21 -1.45 -2.53
N GLU A 57 10.10 -1.54 -3.26
CA GLU A 57 9.54 -0.40 -4.00
C GLU A 57 8.88 0.60 -3.05
N LEU A 58 8.11 0.12 -2.08
CA LEU A 58 7.52 0.96 -1.04
C LEU A 58 8.57 1.69 -0.20
N LYS A 59 9.72 1.04 0.08
CA LYS A 59 10.84 1.70 0.79
C LYS A 59 11.37 2.92 0.04
N LYS A 60 11.30 2.97 -1.30
CA LYS A 60 11.70 4.15 -2.10
C LYS A 60 10.78 5.36 -1.87
N PHE A 61 9.57 5.12 -1.38
CA PHE A 61 8.57 6.15 -1.03
C PHE A 61 8.49 6.38 0.49
N ASN A 62 9.54 6.02 1.24
CA ASN A 62 9.63 6.20 2.69
C ASN A 62 8.54 5.49 3.50
N PHE A 63 7.95 4.40 2.98
CA PHE A 63 7.12 3.54 3.81
C PHE A 63 7.96 2.86 4.91
N GLU A 64 7.33 2.69 6.06
CA GLU A 64 7.91 2.02 7.22
C GLU A 64 7.08 0.78 7.57
N PHE A 65 7.75 -0.23 8.12
CA PHE A 65 7.08 -1.40 8.66
C PHE A 65 6.37 -1.03 9.95
N HIS A 66 5.11 -1.40 10.08
CA HIS A 66 4.35 -1.18 11.31
C HIS A 66 4.12 -2.47 12.08
N HIS A 67 3.75 -3.55 11.40
CA HIS A 67 3.54 -4.85 11.99
C HIS A 67 3.74 -5.93 10.91
N CYS A 68 4.27 -7.09 11.31
CA CYS A 68 4.37 -8.27 10.44
C CYS A 68 3.85 -9.47 11.22
N ASN A 69 3.09 -10.33 10.54
CA ASN A 69 2.68 -11.64 11.03
C ASN A 69 3.10 -12.72 10.02
N ASP A 70 2.73 -13.98 10.28
CA ASP A 70 3.20 -15.12 9.49
C ASP A 70 2.86 -15.05 7.99
N ASN A 71 1.81 -14.31 7.60
CA ASN A 71 1.32 -14.27 6.22
C ASN A 71 1.24 -12.87 5.61
N ILE A 72 1.36 -11.81 6.41
CA ILE A 72 1.14 -10.42 5.98
C ILE A 72 2.13 -9.50 6.67
N LEU A 73 2.64 -8.54 5.89
CA LEU A 73 3.46 -7.43 6.35
C LEU A 73 2.84 -6.07 6.01
#